data_AF-A0A4U2E021-F1
#
_entry.id   AF-A0A4U2E021-F1
#
_cell.length_a   1.000
_cell.length_b   1.000
_cell.length_c   1.000
_cell.angle_alpha   90.00
_cell.angle_beta   90.00
_cell.angle_gamma   90.00
#
_symmetry.space_group_name_H-M   'P 1'
#
loop_
_entity.id
_entity.type
_entity.pdbx_description
1 polymer ?
#
loop_
_entity_poly.entity_id
_entity_poly.type
_entity_poly.pdbx_seq_one_letter_code
_entity_poly.pdbx_strand_id
1 'polypeptide(L)'
;ERFINLIRKALNAGYLQFGQFINSIVGTPQGSVVSPILANVYLDTFDKWVEKEVIEKLNKGKIKKVHPERRKLQRRNLRIKEKISEIDNEQEIKNLQEEMKENLKKLKSIPNILDDDSYVRVKYIRYADDWIIGVNGSR
;
A
#
# COMPACT_ATOMS: atom_id res chain seq x y z
N GLU A 1 41.76 4.20 11.94
CA GLU A 1 40.41 4.78 11.72
C GLU A 1 39.99 5.64 12.91
N ARG A 2 40.01 6.98 12.77
CA ARG A 2 39.67 7.90 13.87
C ARG A 2 38.16 7.99 14.14
N PHE A 3 37.33 7.83 13.11
CA PHE A 3 35.88 8.03 13.18
C PHE A 3 35.14 6.87 13.88
N ILE A 4 35.44 5.61 13.54
CA ILE A 4 34.85 4.42 14.21
C ILE A 4 35.23 4.38 15.69
N ASN A 5 36.47 4.78 16.02
CA ASN A 5 36.90 4.90 17.41
C ASN A 5 36.16 6.02 18.15
N LEU A 6 35.81 7.13 17.48
CA LEU A 6 34.99 8.19 18.06
C LEU A 6 33.57 7.72 18.32
N ILE A 7 32.97 6.97 17.38
CA ILE A 7 31.65 6.35 17.56
C ILE A 7 31.64 5.37 18.74
N ARG A 8 32.65 4.50 18.83
CA ARG A 8 32.81 3.58 19.97
C ARG A 8 32.96 4.33 21.30
N LYS A 9 33.75 5.40 21.32
CA LYS A 9 33.88 6.26 22.52
C LYS A 9 32.57 6.97 22.87
N ALA A 10 31.80 7.41 21.87
CA ALA A 10 30.50 8.05 22.07
C ALA A 10 29.41 7.08 22.55
N LEU A 11 29.46 5.82 22.10
CA LEU A 11 28.59 4.73 22.56
C LEU A 11 28.95 4.27 23.99
N ASN A 12 30.24 4.19 24.29
CA ASN A 12 30.74 3.75 25.60
C ASN A 12 30.79 4.88 26.65
N ALA A 13 30.61 6.13 26.24
CA ALA A 13 30.50 7.24 27.16
C ALA A 13 29.15 7.13 27.88
N GLY A 14 29.19 6.76 29.16
CA GLY A 14 28.03 6.83 30.05
C GLY A 14 27.43 8.23 30.09
N TYR A 15 26.21 8.35 30.60
CA TYR A 15 25.56 9.64 30.78
C TYR A 15 25.23 9.88 32.25
N LEU A 16 25.21 11.15 32.61
CA LEU A 16 24.88 11.59 33.95
C LEU A 16 23.38 11.87 34.01
N GLN A 17 22.64 11.07 34.76
CA GLN A 17 21.21 11.28 34.98
C GLN A 17 20.99 11.49 36.48
N PHE A 18 20.38 12.63 36.84
CA PHE A 18 20.07 13.00 38.23
C PHE A 18 21.25 12.86 39.22
N GLY A 19 22.47 13.20 38.79
CA GLY A 19 23.66 13.18 39.64
C GLY A 19 24.33 11.81 39.80
N GLN A 20 23.82 10.76 39.16
CA GLN A 20 24.46 9.44 39.12
C GLN A 20 25.04 9.13 37.74
N PHE A 21 26.24 8.57 37.71
CA PHE A 21 26.91 8.15 36.48
C PHE A 21 26.43 6.76 36.09
N ILE A 22 25.69 6.65 34.99
CA ILE A 22 25.14 5.37 34.54
C ILE A 22 25.90 4.97 33.27
N ASN A 23 26.62 3.85 33.35
CA ASN A 23 27.17 3.18 32.18
C ASN A 23 26.06 2.38 31.50
N SER A 24 25.42 2.97 30.48
CA SER A 24 24.48 2.22 29.66
C SER A 24 25.23 1.21 28.79
N ILE A 25 24.98 -0.08 29.03
CA ILE A 25 25.45 -1.18 28.18
C ILE A 25 24.58 -1.28 26.91
N VAL A 26 23.40 -0.64 26.89
CA VAL A 26 22.40 -0.75 25.81
C VAL A 26 21.94 0.64 25.37
N GLY A 27 22.38 1.04 24.18
CA GLY A 27 21.93 2.27 23.52
C GLY A 27 22.74 3.53 23.87
N THR A 28 22.62 4.53 23.01
CA THR A 28 23.18 5.87 23.20
C THR A 28 22.34 6.67 24.20
N PRO A 29 22.93 7.62 24.94
CA PRO A 29 22.18 8.56 25.76
C PRO A 29 21.14 9.31 24.91
N GLN A 30 19.89 9.39 25.38
CA GLN A 30 18.82 10.13 24.72
C GLN A 30 19.21 11.62 24.68
N GLY A 31 19.61 12.12 23.51
CA GLY A 31 20.19 13.46 23.33
C GLY A 31 21.59 13.50 22.69
N SER A 32 22.20 12.35 22.39
CA SER A 32 23.43 12.31 21.57
C SER A 32 23.13 12.66 20.11
N VAL A 33 23.78 13.68 19.56
CA VAL A 33 23.65 14.13 18.15
C VAL A 33 23.97 13.01 17.15
N VAL A 34 24.74 12.01 17.58
CA VAL A 34 25.18 10.89 16.73
C VAL A 34 24.15 9.75 16.69
N SER A 35 23.22 9.70 17.64
CA SER A 35 22.24 8.63 17.79
C SER A 35 21.33 8.45 16.56
N PRO A 36 20.72 9.52 15.99
CA PRO A 36 19.84 9.38 14.83
C PRO A 36 20.57 8.86 13.59
N ILE A 37 21.86 9.20 13.44
CA ILE A 37 22.67 8.76 12.30
C ILE A 37 23.00 7.28 12.43
N LEU A 38 23.41 6.83 13.61
CA LEU A 38 23.76 5.43 13.86
C LEU A 38 22.54 4.51 13.78
N ALA A 39 21.39 4.95 14.31
CA ALA A 39 20.14 4.20 14.21
C ALA A 39 19.72 3.99 12.74
N ASN A 40 19.82 5.03 11.90
CA ASN A 40 19.52 4.92 10.47
C ASN A 40 20.48 3.97 9.73
N VAL A 41 21.78 4.00 10.03
CA VAL A 41 22.76 3.08 9.43
C VAL A 41 22.49 1.64 9.85
N TYR A 42 22.12 1.41 11.11
CA TYR A 42 21.79 0.08 11.60
C TYR A 42 20.52 -0.46 10.93
N LEU A 43 19.47 0.36 10.87
CA LEU A 43 18.17 -0.02 10.30
C LEU A 43 18.16 -0.15 8.78
N ASP A 44 19.12 0.41 8.06
CA ASP A 44 19.26 0.23 6.59
C ASP A 44 19.35 -1.26 6.20
N THR A 45 19.98 -2.09 7.02
CA THR A 45 20.05 -3.54 6.76
C THR A 45 18.68 -4.21 6.89
N PHE A 46 17.87 -3.76 7.84
CA PHE A 46 16.48 -4.20 8.01
C PHE A 46 15.60 -3.70 6.88
N ASP A 47 15.71 -2.43 6.50
CA ASP A 47 14.96 -1.83 5.38
C ASP A 47 15.19 -2.62 4.08
N LYS A 48 16.45 -2.97 3.77
CA LYS A 48 16.82 -3.79 2.61
C LYS A 48 16.27 -5.20 2.68
N TRP A 49 16.21 -5.79 3.87
CA TRP A 49 15.61 -7.11 4.06
C TRP A 49 14.09 -7.05 3.81
N VAL A 50 13.40 -6.04 4.34
CA VAL A 50 11.96 -5.85 4.09
C VAL A 50 11.67 -5.68 2.60
N GLU A 51 12.49 -4.88 1.89
CA GLU A 51 12.32 -4.67 0.46
C GLU A 51 12.43 -5.99 -0.34
N LYS A 52 13.48 -6.78 -0.09
CA LYS A 52 13.71 -8.04 -0.84
C LYS A 52 12.81 -9.19 -0.43
N GLU A 53 12.62 -9.38 0.87
CA GLU A 53 11.95 -10.59 1.36
C GLU A 53 10.44 -10.40 1.49
N VAL A 54 9.98 -9.19 1.82
CA VAL A 54 8.57 -8.90 2.05
C VAL A 54 7.95 -8.30 0.78
N ILE A 55 8.51 -7.19 0.28
CA ILE A 55 7.88 -6.44 -0.81
C ILE A 55 7.96 -7.23 -2.12
N GLU A 56 9.14 -7.71 -2.52
CA GLU A 56 9.28 -8.43 -3.79
C GLU A 56 8.51 -9.76 -3.81
N LYS A 57 8.50 -10.52 -2.71
CA LYS A 57 7.83 -11.83 -2.67
C LYS A 57 6.31 -11.74 -2.54
N LEU A 58 5.80 -10.77 -1.79
CA LEU A 58 4.36 -10.59 -1.58
C LEU A 58 3.70 -9.79 -2.71
N ASN A 59 4.44 -8.95 -3.42
CA ASN A 59 3.90 -8.22 -4.55
C ASN A 59 3.49 -9.18 -5.68
N LYS A 60 2.18 -9.28 -5.90
CA LYS A 60 1.59 -10.13 -6.93
C LYS A 60 0.73 -9.29 -7.86
N GLY A 61 0.81 -9.61 -9.15
CA GLY A 61 -0.03 -9.00 -10.18
C GLY A 61 0.41 -7.59 -10.60
N LYS A 62 0.20 -7.29 -11.89
CA LYS A 62 0.48 -5.95 -12.45
C LYS A 62 -0.71 -5.01 -12.31
N ILE A 63 -1.93 -5.51 -12.52
CA ILE A 63 -3.17 -4.71 -12.58
C ILE A 63 -4.28 -5.49 -11.88
N LYS A 64 -5.11 -4.80 -11.08
CA LYS A 64 -6.31 -5.41 -10.48
C LYS A 64 -7.30 -5.80 -11.56
N LYS A 65 -7.88 -7.01 -11.47
CA LYS A 65 -8.88 -7.47 -12.44
C LYS A 65 -10.19 -6.70 -12.26
N VAL A 66 -10.76 -6.24 -13.37
CA VAL A 66 -12.10 -5.66 -13.39
C VAL A 66 -13.13 -6.79 -13.32
N HIS A 67 -14.22 -6.58 -12.58
CA HIS A 67 -15.27 -7.58 -12.44
C HIS A 67 -15.86 -7.98 -13.81
N PRO A 68 -15.82 -9.27 -14.20
CA PRO A 68 -16.25 -9.72 -15.53
C PRO A 68 -17.69 -9.34 -15.87
N GLU A 69 -18.60 -9.41 -14.90
CA GLU A 69 -20.01 -9.07 -15.10
C GLU A 69 -20.21 -7.57 -15.37
N ARG A 70 -19.40 -6.69 -14.75
CA ARG A 70 -19.49 -5.25 -15.04
C ARG A 70 -19.11 -4.97 -16.48
N ARG A 71 -18.04 -5.60 -16.96
CA ARG A 71 -17.59 -5.46 -18.35
C ARG A 71 -18.66 -5.95 -19.33
N LYS A 72 -19.36 -7.06 -19.00
CA LYS A 72 -20.48 -7.57 -19.80
C LYS A 72 -21.65 -6.59 -19.83
N LEU A 73 -22.09 -6.08 -18.67
CA LEU A 73 -23.19 -5.13 -18.57
C LEU A 73 -22.89 -3.79 -19.26
N GLN A 74 -21.65 -3.28 -19.14
CA GLN A 74 -21.21 -2.08 -19.85
C GLN A 74 -21.27 -2.26 -21.37
N ARG A 75 -20.78 -3.39 -21.89
CA ARG A 75 -20.88 -3.72 -23.31
C ARG A 75 -22.34 -3.85 -23.78
N ARG A 76 -23.21 -4.44 -22.95
CA ARG A 76 -24.65 -4.53 -23.25
C ARG A 76 -25.30 -3.15 -23.32
N ASN A 77 -24.99 -2.26 -22.38
CA ASN A 77 -25.50 -0.88 -22.38
C ASN A 77 -25.01 -0.07 -23.59
N LEU A 78 -23.77 -0.28 -24.06
CA LEU A 78 -23.28 0.36 -25.29
C LEU A 78 -24.11 -0.08 -26.51
N ARG A 79 -24.34 -1.38 -26.66
CA ARG A 79 -25.18 -1.91 -27.75
C ARG A 79 -26.63 -1.42 -27.69
N ILE A 80 -27.19 -1.29 -26.49
CA ILE A 80 -28.53 -0.74 -26.31
C ILE A 80 -28.57 0.72 -26.76
N LYS A 81 -27.56 1.52 -26.43
CA LYS A 81 -27.47 2.92 -26.90
C LYS A 81 -27.39 3.01 -28.42
N GLU A 82 -26.58 2.17 -29.06
CA GLU A 82 -26.48 2.09 -30.53
C GLU A 82 -27.84 1.73 -31.15
N LYS A 83 -28.56 0.75 -30.57
CA LYS A 83 -29.91 0.38 -31.04
C LYS A 83 -30.94 1.49 -30.85
N ILE A 84 -30.88 2.24 -29.76
CA ILE A 84 -31.78 3.38 -29.52
C ILE A 84 -31.58 4.48 -30.58
N SER A 85 -30.35 4.66 -31.11
CA SER A 85 -30.12 5.63 -32.18
C SER A 85 -30.59 5.19 -33.56
N GLU A 86 -30.82 3.90 -33.79
CA GLU A 86 -31.22 3.34 -35.09
C GLU A 86 -32.74 3.09 -35.21
N ILE A 87 -33.46 3.03 -34.08
CA ILE A 87 -34.87 2.64 -34.02
C ILE A 87 -35.76 3.88 -33.85
N ASP A 88 -36.78 4.02 -34.70
CA ASP A 88 -37.80 5.08 -34.61
C ASP A 88 -39.03 4.67 -33.78
N ASN A 89 -39.13 3.40 -33.38
CA ASN A 89 -40.30 2.85 -32.70
C ASN A 89 -40.28 3.15 -31.19
N GLU A 90 -41.19 4.00 -30.72
CA GLU A 90 -41.18 4.56 -29.37
C GLU A 90 -41.34 3.49 -28.25
N GLN A 91 -42.10 2.42 -28.53
CA GLN A 91 -42.29 1.32 -27.58
C GLN A 91 -41.02 0.47 -27.39
N GLU A 92 -40.27 0.21 -28.45
CA GLU A 92 -38.99 -0.51 -28.36
C GLU A 92 -37.92 0.32 -27.64
N ILE A 93 -37.90 1.64 -27.90
CA ILE A 93 -37.02 2.57 -27.19
C ILE A 93 -37.31 2.54 -25.68
N LYS A 94 -38.58 2.59 -25.27
CA LYS A 94 -38.96 2.49 -23.85
C LYS A 94 -38.52 1.18 -23.20
N ASN A 95 -38.74 0.04 -23.87
CA ASN A 95 -38.31 -1.26 -23.35
C ASN A 95 -36.78 -1.35 -23.19
N LEU A 96 -36.03 -0.85 -24.18
CA LEU A 96 -34.57 -0.79 -24.15
C LEU A 96 -34.05 0.16 -23.05
N GLN A 97 -34.74 1.28 -22.81
CA GLN A 97 -34.42 2.20 -21.72
C GLN A 97 -34.67 1.56 -20.34
N GLU A 98 -35.74 0.79 -20.18
CA GLU A 98 -36.00 0.04 -18.94
C GLU A 98 -34.93 -1.02 -18.68
N GLU A 99 -34.55 -1.79 -19.72
CA GLU A 99 -33.46 -2.76 -19.64
C GLU A 99 -32.13 -2.11 -19.25
N MET A 100 -31.84 -0.93 -19.83
CA MET A 100 -30.67 -0.14 -19.48
C MET A 100 -30.72 0.33 -18.02
N LYS A 101 -31.89 0.74 -17.52
CA LYS A 101 -32.09 1.16 -16.12
C LYS A 101 -31.87 0.01 -15.15
N GLU A 102 -32.30 -1.20 -15.47
CA GLU A 102 -32.00 -2.40 -14.69
C GLU A 102 -30.51 -2.73 -14.68
N ASN A 103 -29.86 -2.68 -15.83
CA ASN A 103 -28.42 -2.92 -15.93
C ASN A 103 -27.62 -1.88 -15.12
N LEU A 104 -28.07 -0.63 -15.08
CA LEU A 104 -27.48 0.41 -14.23
C LEU A 104 -27.68 0.14 -12.73
N LYS A 105 -28.84 -0.40 -12.32
CA LYS A 105 -29.04 -0.84 -10.93
C LYS A 105 -28.05 -1.96 -10.56
N LYS A 106 -27.91 -2.97 -11.42
CA LYS A 106 -26.92 -4.06 -11.25
C LYS A 106 -25.48 -3.53 -11.21
N LEU A 107 -25.16 -2.51 -12.01
CA LEU A 107 -23.86 -1.84 -11.97
C LEU A 107 -23.64 -0.97 -10.71
N LYS A 108 -24.66 -0.62 -9.94
CA LYS A 108 -24.44 0.06 -8.65
C LYS A 108 -24.12 -0.93 -7.53
N SER A 109 -24.67 -2.13 -7.59
CA SER A 109 -24.47 -3.17 -6.57
C SER A 109 -23.14 -3.90 -6.71
N ILE A 110 -22.60 -4.06 -7.93
CA ILE A 110 -21.36 -4.82 -8.17
C ILE A 110 -20.13 -3.93 -7.94
N PRO A 111 -19.11 -4.33 -7.16
CA PRO A 111 -17.88 -3.57 -6.99
C PRO A 111 -17.08 -3.47 -8.30
N ASN A 112 -16.40 -2.34 -8.54
CA ASN A 112 -15.72 -2.08 -9.82
C ASN A 112 -14.55 -3.04 -10.07
N ILE A 113 -13.85 -3.37 -9.00
CA ILE A 113 -12.66 -4.21 -9.00
C ILE A 113 -13.04 -5.53 -8.35
N LEU A 114 -12.52 -6.63 -8.89
CA LEU A 114 -12.64 -7.93 -8.27
C LEU A 114 -11.65 -8.02 -7.10
N ASP A 115 -12.13 -8.35 -5.91
CA ASP A 115 -11.28 -8.76 -4.79
C ASP A 115 -10.87 -10.21 -5.03
N ASP A 116 -9.68 -10.39 -5.58
CA ASP A 116 -9.09 -11.68 -5.93
C ASP A 116 -7.63 -11.66 -5.49
N ASP A 117 -7.11 -12.80 -5.04
CA ASP A 117 -5.72 -13.01 -4.56
C ASP A 117 -4.68 -12.76 -5.67
N SER A 118 -5.14 -12.50 -6.90
CA SER A 118 -4.30 -12.21 -8.05
C SER A 118 -3.59 -10.87 -7.98
N TYR A 119 -3.99 -9.94 -7.10
CA TYR A 119 -3.30 -8.67 -6.91
C TYR A 119 -3.05 -8.36 -5.44
N VAL A 120 -1.76 -8.29 -5.08
CA VAL A 120 -1.30 -7.87 -3.77
C VAL A 120 -0.21 -6.83 -3.94
N ARG A 121 -0.33 -5.70 -3.25
CA ARG A 121 0.73 -4.70 -3.15
C ARG A 121 1.08 -4.41 -1.71
N VAL A 122 2.35 -4.51 -1.40
CA VAL A 122 2.91 -4.14 -0.10
C VAL A 122 3.71 -2.86 -0.25
N LYS A 123 3.48 -1.90 0.64
CA LYS A 123 4.29 -0.70 0.79
C LYS A 123 4.85 -0.64 2.20
N TYR A 124 6.15 -0.38 2.27
CA TYR A 124 6.86 -0.15 3.53
C TYR A 124 7.26 1.32 3.61
N ILE A 125 7.00 1.95 4.75
CA ILE A 125 7.40 3.32 5.06
C ILE A 125 7.99 3.32 6.47
N ARG A 126 9.21 3.84 6.61
CA ARG A 126 9.88 4.00 7.90
C ARG A 126 9.93 5.48 8.30
N TYR A 127 9.51 5.76 9.52
CA TYR A 127 9.77 6.99 10.27
C TYR A 127 10.89 6.75 11.28
N ALA A 128 11.30 7.78 12.02
CA ALA A 128 12.45 7.70 12.93
C ALA A 128 12.36 6.49 13.88
N ASP A 129 11.30 6.43 14.68
CA ASP A 129 11.11 5.39 15.69
C ASP A 129 10.04 4.35 15.31
N ASP A 130 9.19 4.68 14.32
CA ASP A 130 8.06 3.84 13.90
C ASP A 130 8.19 3.42 12.43
N TRP A 131 7.62 2.27 12.08
CA TRP A 131 7.50 1.82 10.69
C TRP A 131 6.11 1.28 10.42
N ILE A 132 5.66 1.45 9.17
CA ILE A 132 4.32 1.07 8.72
C ILE A 132 4.47 0.18 7.49
N ILE A 133 3.74 -0.93 7.50
CA ILE A 133 3.55 -1.79 6.33
C ILE A 133 2.08 -1.72 5.92
N GLY A 134 1.82 -1.13 4.76
CA GLY A 134 0.50 -1.14 4.13
C GLY A 134 0.38 -2.30 3.16
N VAL A 135 -0.61 -3.17 3.36
CA VAL A 135 -0.93 -4.27 2.44
C VAL A 135 -2.26 -3.98 1.75
N ASN A 136 -2.25 -3.98 0.42
CA ASN A 136 -3.43 -3.86 -0.42
C ASN A 136 -3.59 -5.14 -1.23
N GLY A 137 -4.38 -6.06 -0.69
CA GLY A 137 -4.73 -7.34 -1.30
C GLY A 137 -6.06 -7.83 -0.72
N SER A 138 -6.56 -8.93 -1.25
CA SER A 138 -7.64 -9.69 -0.61
C SER A 138 -7.21 -10.19 0.77
N ARG A 139 -8.21 -10.42 1.62
CA ARG A 139 -8.03 -10.76 3.04
C ARG A 139 -7.78 -12.23 3.25
#